data_AF-C2L1D4-F1
#
_entry.id   AF-C2L1D4-F1
#
_cell.length_a   1.000
_cell.length_b   1.000
_cell.length_c   1.000
_cell.angle_alpha   90.00
_cell.angle_beta   90.00
_cell.angle_gamma   90.00
#
_symmetry.space_group_name_H-M   'P 1'
#
loop_
_entity.id
_entity.type
_entity.pdbx_description
1 polymer ?
#
loop_
_entity_poly.entity_id
_entity_poly.type
_entity_poly.pdbx_seq_one_letter_code
_entity_poly.pdbx_strand_id
1 'polypeptide(L)'
;PIASFKLDSRLAKKEYHVGDALKIDDLIVEAVTEQGNNKLYQNWELAKAAGFSSTPENNTSLNTVGDNTVTIRYHKGDTDLSQSFTVNVKDLANQVPAKVEILTKAGELVKRYSFTEAQWEEKQGMLSYVQVPVPKKFETAWNNKEFTAKAFNKDGNELKVEVNKRGILFRVQFPNYTHDVAYQNAMLSLSFKFEENAPEEKDENEKVNPETPNPEKPKEENQLTDGIYYGTSKEGIHFQEKGANIVKVRIENGKIVSAESVVFTDDTQPDFFAKFRDRLLERVKGLDSVDEVKKSVNSKSGKYYDGLAGATRTLRSHTSALENALNQAKKQEGRKAFPFNYMEFVNRPNPSQSGKTLDLSDTRLKLHFPSGETKVISPEEFAQYGISTSPAQGSPIKEGTKEILVHFLQKDMDIDLVSAIVPRAEIHKKYPTEIHVHYANGDSSTITLDKENFRYTIPAKGKIDHMHLMDGDKEVARSQYDAAANQWSFSLKNVPHEGFSSWGYELYTVKVDTSKDN
;
A
#
# COMPACT_ATOMS: atom_id res chain seq x y z
N PRO A 1 -34.79 24.72 -21.81
CA PRO A 1 -34.26 23.71 -22.76
C PRO A 1 -32.76 23.94 -22.99
N ILE A 2 -32.02 22.92 -23.43
CA ILE A 2 -30.58 23.02 -23.72
C ILE A 2 -30.41 23.43 -25.18
N ALA A 3 -29.63 24.48 -25.46
CA ALA A 3 -29.35 24.98 -26.81
C ALA A 3 -28.08 24.36 -27.43
N SER A 4 -27.07 24.05 -26.61
CA SER A 4 -25.86 23.35 -27.04
C SER A 4 -25.19 22.64 -25.88
N PHE A 5 -24.30 21.68 -26.15
CA PHE A 5 -23.45 21.09 -25.12
C PHE A 5 -22.11 20.62 -25.70
N LYS A 6 -21.15 20.43 -24.81
CA LYS A 6 -19.83 19.82 -25.08
C LYS A 6 -19.58 18.68 -24.11
N LEU A 7 -18.75 17.74 -24.54
CA LEU A 7 -18.31 16.61 -23.74
C LEU A 7 -16.90 16.87 -23.23
N ASP A 8 -16.71 16.83 -21.93
CA ASP A 8 -15.39 16.68 -21.32
C ASP A 8 -15.20 15.21 -20.93
N SER A 9 -14.46 14.51 -21.79
CA SER A 9 -14.22 13.07 -21.66
C SER A 9 -12.83 12.74 -21.13
N ARG A 10 -12.12 13.71 -20.54
CA ARG A 10 -10.76 13.53 -20.00
C ARG A 10 -10.71 12.52 -18.85
N LEU A 11 -11.80 12.39 -18.10
CA LEU A 11 -11.92 11.44 -16.99
C LEU A 11 -12.58 10.11 -17.40
N ALA A 12 -13.16 10.03 -18.60
CA ALA A 12 -13.82 8.82 -19.08
C ALA A 12 -12.79 7.80 -19.58
N LYS A 13 -12.96 6.51 -19.20
CA LYS A 13 -12.15 5.39 -19.70
C LYS A 13 -12.20 5.33 -21.24
N LYS A 14 -11.04 5.27 -21.89
CA LYS A 14 -10.90 5.28 -23.36
C LYS A 14 -10.48 3.96 -23.97
N GLU A 15 -9.87 3.07 -23.20
CA GLU A 15 -9.36 1.77 -23.65
C GLU A 15 -10.18 0.66 -22.95
N TYR A 16 -10.62 -0.34 -23.70
CA TYR A 16 -11.47 -1.43 -23.22
C TYR A 16 -11.00 -2.76 -23.80
N HIS A 17 -11.39 -3.87 -23.18
CA HIS A 17 -11.25 -5.21 -23.74
C HIS A 17 -12.59 -5.73 -24.28
N VAL A 18 -12.55 -6.69 -25.21
CA VAL A 18 -13.75 -7.39 -25.66
C VAL A 18 -14.50 -7.97 -24.46
N GLY A 19 -15.78 -7.65 -24.34
CA GLY A 19 -16.66 -8.02 -23.23
C GLY A 19 -16.72 -7.00 -22.09
N ASP A 20 -15.80 -6.04 -22.03
CA ASP A 20 -15.85 -4.98 -21.01
C ASP A 20 -17.14 -4.17 -21.15
N ALA A 21 -17.74 -3.82 -20.01
CA ALA A 21 -18.85 -2.89 -19.97
C ALA A 21 -18.35 -1.45 -20.20
N LEU A 22 -19.00 -0.70 -21.11
CA LEU A 22 -18.76 0.73 -21.31
C LEU A 22 -18.88 1.48 -19.97
N LYS A 23 -17.89 2.31 -19.62
CA LYS A 23 -17.87 3.11 -18.39
C LYS A 23 -17.76 4.59 -18.73
N ILE A 24 -18.90 5.26 -18.72
CA ILE A 24 -18.98 6.72 -18.90
C ILE A 24 -19.40 7.44 -17.63
N ASP A 25 -19.34 6.79 -16.47
CA ASP A 25 -19.79 7.32 -15.19
C ASP A 25 -19.17 8.70 -14.88
N ASP A 26 -17.89 8.88 -15.18
CA ASP A 26 -17.12 10.11 -14.98
C ASP A 26 -17.19 11.09 -16.18
N LEU A 27 -18.08 10.87 -17.15
CA LEU A 27 -18.26 11.78 -18.29
C LEU A 27 -18.94 13.07 -17.83
N ILE A 28 -18.27 14.20 -18.09
CA ILE A 28 -18.78 15.53 -17.78
C ILE A 28 -19.47 16.11 -19.02
N VAL A 29 -20.66 16.68 -18.81
CA VAL A 29 -21.42 17.38 -19.85
C VAL A 29 -21.55 18.86 -19.49
N GLU A 30 -21.01 19.72 -20.36
CA GLU A 30 -21.12 21.17 -20.26
C GLU A 30 -22.21 21.66 -21.21
N ALA A 31 -23.35 22.09 -20.67
CA ALA A 31 -24.51 22.51 -21.45
C ALA A 31 -24.77 24.01 -21.35
N VAL A 32 -25.23 24.61 -22.45
CA VAL A 32 -25.73 25.98 -22.50
C VAL A 32 -27.23 25.94 -22.73
N THR A 33 -28.00 26.63 -21.88
CA THR A 33 -29.46 26.73 -22.05
C THR A 33 -29.84 27.73 -23.15
N GLU A 34 -31.07 27.66 -23.65
CA GLU A 34 -31.60 28.67 -24.61
C GLU A 34 -31.56 30.11 -24.07
N GLN A 35 -31.57 30.29 -22.75
CA GLN A 35 -31.44 31.59 -22.09
C GLN A 35 -29.97 32.04 -21.91
N GLY A 36 -29.00 31.27 -22.41
CA GLY A 36 -27.57 31.58 -22.32
C GLY A 36 -26.88 31.16 -21.02
N ASN A 37 -27.60 30.56 -20.06
CA ASN A 37 -27.00 30.08 -18.80
C ASN A 37 -26.21 28.78 -19.00
N ASN A 38 -25.05 28.67 -18.34
CA ASN A 38 -24.24 27.46 -18.31
C ASN A 38 -24.75 26.48 -17.23
N LYS A 39 -24.80 25.19 -17.57
CA LYS A 39 -25.07 24.09 -16.64
C LYS A 39 -23.99 23.04 -16.79
N LEU A 40 -23.47 22.59 -15.65
CA LEU A 40 -22.45 21.56 -15.57
C LEU A 40 -23.06 20.30 -14.95
N TYR A 41 -22.99 19.19 -15.68
CA TYR A 41 -23.31 17.87 -15.15
C TYR A 41 -22.00 17.14 -14.89
N GLN A 42 -21.65 16.98 -13.62
CA GLN A 42 -20.33 16.52 -13.19
C GLN A 42 -20.11 15.01 -13.37
N ASN A 43 -21.17 14.25 -13.69
CA ASN A 43 -21.11 12.83 -13.95
C ASN A 43 -22.28 12.41 -14.86
N TRP A 44 -22.23 11.18 -15.34
CA TRP A 44 -23.24 10.64 -16.25
C TRP A 44 -24.62 10.48 -15.62
N GLU A 45 -24.70 10.17 -14.32
CA GLU A 45 -25.99 10.03 -13.63
C GLU A 45 -26.78 11.34 -13.65
N LEU A 46 -26.10 12.46 -13.36
CA LEU A 46 -26.69 13.80 -13.41
C LEU A 46 -27.09 14.21 -14.84
N ALA A 47 -26.26 13.88 -15.84
CA ALA A 47 -26.59 14.13 -17.23
C ALA A 47 -27.80 13.30 -17.68
N LYS A 48 -27.85 12.01 -17.33
CA LYS A 48 -28.97 11.11 -17.63
C LYS A 48 -30.27 11.61 -16.99
N ALA A 49 -30.23 12.02 -15.72
CA ALA A 49 -31.38 12.62 -15.03
C ALA A 49 -31.86 13.92 -15.69
N ALA A 50 -30.98 14.66 -16.37
CA ALA A 50 -31.30 15.87 -17.11
C ALA A 50 -31.88 15.61 -18.52
N GLY A 51 -31.95 14.35 -18.97
CA GLY A 51 -32.51 13.95 -20.25
C GLY A 51 -31.49 13.65 -21.34
N PHE A 52 -30.21 13.46 -20.99
CA PHE A 52 -29.21 12.94 -21.93
C PHE A 52 -29.31 11.42 -22.03
N SER A 53 -29.02 10.87 -23.21
CA SER A 53 -28.91 9.44 -23.49
C SER A 53 -27.60 9.11 -24.18
N SER A 54 -27.13 7.86 -24.09
CA SER A 54 -25.91 7.42 -24.77
C SER A 54 -26.19 6.24 -25.70
N THR A 55 -25.41 6.15 -26.78
CA THR A 55 -25.44 5.01 -27.69
C THR A 55 -23.99 4.61 -28.00
N PRO A 56 -23.53 3.41 -27.55
CA PRO A 56 -24.26 2.46 -26.70
C PRO A 56 -24.57 3.01 -25.29
N GLU A 57 -25.54 2.40 -24.61
CA GLU A 57 -25.92 2.78 -23.23
C GLU A 57 -24.74 2.52 -22.26
N ASN A 58 -24.61 3.31 -21.20
CA ASN A 58 -23.63 3.06 -20.14
C ASN A 58 -23.80 1.62 -19.59
N ASN A 59 -22.68 0.94 -19.31
CA ASN A 59 -22.60 -0.47 -18.94
C ASN A 59 -22.92 -1.51 -20.05
N THR A 60 -23.10 -1.10 -21.31
CA THR A 60 -23.21 -2.06 -22.42
C THR A 60 -21.87 -2.76 -22.67
N SER A 61 -21.88 -4.08 -22.84
CA SER A 61 -20.67 -4.84 -23.22
C SER A 61 -20.18 -4.47 -24.62
N LEU A 62 -18.89 -4.14 -24.72
CA LEU A 62 -18.21 -3.77 -25.96
C LEU A 62 -17.57 -5.00 -26.60
N ASN A 63 -18.02 -5.39 -27.79
CA ASN A 63 -17.57 -6.63 -28.46
C ASN A 63 -16.89 -6.40 -29.82
N THR A 64 -16.96 -5.18 -30.36
CA THR A 64 -16.36 -4.84 -31.65
C THR A 64 -14.93 -4.36 -31.42
N VAL A 65 -13.94 -5.08 -31.94
CA VAL A 65 -12.52 -4.72 -31.82
C VAL A 65 -12.21 -3.46 -32.62
N GLY A 66 -11.34 -2.61 -32.09
CA GLY A 66 -10.89 -1.35 -32.69
C GLY A 66 -11.65 -0.13 -32.15
N ASP A 67 -11.71 0.91 -32.95
CA ASP A 67 -12.34 2.18 -32.57
C ASP A 67 -13.87 2.07 -32.59
N ASN A 68 -14.48 2.34 -31.44
CA ASN A 68 -15.92 2.32 -31.21
C ASN A 68 -16.40 3.74 -30.88
N THR A 69 -17.43 4.21 -31.58
CA THR A 69 -18.02 5.52 -31.34
C THR A 69 -19.08 5.46 -30.25
N VAL A 70 -18.93 6.30 -29.22
CA VAL A 70 -19.95 6.56 -28.21
C VAL A 70 -20.60 7.90 -28.52
N THR A 71 -21.91 7.90 -28.74
CA THR A 71 -22.69 9.09 -29.06
C THR A 71 -23.56 9.47 -27.88
N ILE A 72 -23.45 10.72 -27.42
CA ILE A 72 -24.31 11.33 -26.42
C ILE A 72 -25.33 12.20 -27.13
N ARG A 73 -26.60 12.03 -26.79
CA ARG A 73 -27.71 12.77 -27.38
C ARG A 73 -28.55 13.44 -26.30
N TYR A 74 -29.03 14.64 -26.60
CA TYR A 74 -30.06 15.32 -25.83
C TYR A 74 -31.26 15.52 -26.74
N HIS A 75 -32.38 14.87 -26.41
CA HIS A 75 -33.62 15.01 -27.16
C HIS A 75 -34.77 15.37 -26.24
N LYS A 76 -35.36 16.56 -26.44
CA LYS A 76 -36.49 17.04 -25.66
C LYS A 76 -37.34 18.01 -26.48
N GLY A 77 -38.56 17.61 -26.83
CA GLY A 77 -39.40 18.37 -27.75
C GLY A 77 -38.76 18.42 -29.14
N ASP A 78 -38.68 19.62 -29.73
CA ASP A 78 -38.05 19.83 -31.04
C ASP A 78 -36.52 19.94 -30.97
N THR A 79 -35.93 20.00 -29.77
CA THR A 79 -34.48 20.04 -29.59
C THR A 79 -33.88 18.66 -29.76
N ASP A 80 -32.92 18.55 -30.67
CA ASP A 80 -32.15 17.34 -30.92
C ASP A 80 -30.67 17.67 -31.14
N LEU A 81 -29.84 17.34 -30.15
CA LEU A 81 -28.43 17.68 -30.12
C LEU A 81 -27.60 16.41 -29.90
N SER A 82 -26.47 16.27 -30.58
CA SER A 82 -25.57 15.13 -30.40
C SER A 82 -24.10 15.54 -30.39
N GLN A 83 -23.30 14.82 -29.61
CA GLN A 83 -21.83 14.85 -29.61
C GLN A 83 -21.32 13.42 -29.48
N SER A 84 -20.13 13.13 -30.01
CA SER A 84 -19.56 11.79 -29.96
C SER A 84 -18.09 11.82 -29.56
N PHE A 85 -17.62 10.72 -28.99
CA PHE A 85 -16.20 10.44 -28.78
C PHE A 85 -15.91 8.97 -29.07
N THR A 86 -14.64 8.65 -29.29
CA THR A 86 -14.21 7.28 -29.57
C THR A 86 -13.62 6.63 -28.33
N VAL A 87 -13.82 5.33 -28.21
CA VAL A 87 -13.11 4.42 -27.29
C VAL A 87 -12.49 3.29 -28.11
N ASN A 88 -11.33 2.78 -27.70
CA ASN A 88 -10.66 1.67 -28.38
C ASN A 88 -10.93 0.36 -27.63
N VAL A 89 -11.29 -0.70 -28.35
CA VAL A 89 -11.56 -2.04 -27.80
C VAL A 89 -10.52 -3.03 -28.32
N LYS A 90 -9.83 -3.72 -27.42
CA LYS A 90 -8.77 -4.68 -27.74
C LYS A 90 -9.24 -6.11 -27.47
N ASP A 91 -8.81 -7.03 -28.32
CA ASP A 91 -9.01 -8.47 -28.10
C ASP A 91 -7.77 -9.08 -27.44
N LEU A 92 -7.63 -8.84 -26.13
CA LEU A 92 -6.49 -9.32 -25.36
C LEU A 92 -6.50 -10.85 -25.23
N ALA A 93 -7.69 -11.45 -25.03
CA ALA A 93 -7.87 -12.88 -24.83
C ALA A 93 -7.29 -13.72 -25.98
N ASN A 94 -7.41 -13.23 -27.22
CA ASN A 94 -6.87 -13.93 -28.39
C ASN A 94 -5.40 -13.59 -28.70
N GLN A 95 -4.81 -12.61 -28.00
CA GLN A 95 -3.39 -12.25 -28.09
C GLN A 95 -2.53 -12.94 -27.03
N VAL A 96 -3.14 -13.51 -25.99
CA VAL A 96 -2.43 -14.23 -24.93
C VAL A 96 -2.07 -15.65 -25.38
N PRO A 97 -0.78 -16.05 -25.32
CA PRO A 97 -0.42 -17.44 -25.55
C PRO A 97 -0.89 -18.32 -24.39
N ALA A 98 -1.66 -19.35 -24.72
CA ALA A 98 -1.96 -20.45 -23.80
C ALA A 98 -0.84 -21.50 -23.80
N LYS A 99 -0.09 -21.63 -24.90
CA LYS A 99 1.02 -22.57 -25.05
C LYS A 99 2.18 -21.94 -25.80
N VAL A 100 3.42 -22.19 -25.34
CA VAL A 100 4.66 -21.88 -26.08
C VAL A 100 5.56 -23.09 -26.09
N GLU A 101 5.96 -23.52 -27.27
CA GLU A 101 6.89 -24.62 -27.49
C GLU A 101 8.23 -24.06 -27.94
N ILE A 102 9.29 -24.44 -27.23
CA ILE A 102 10.68 -24.15 -27.62
C ILE A 102 11.19 -25.37 -28.35
N LEU A 103 11.63 -25.17 -29.58
CA LEU A 103 12.09 -26.24 -30.45
C LEU A 103 13.49 -25.95 -30.98
N THR A 104 14.18 -26.97 -31.43
CA THR A 104 15.32 -26.77 -32.36
C THR A 104 14.78 -26.45 -33.76
N LYS A 105 15.62 -25.89 -34.63
CA LYS A 105 15.31 -25.70 -36.06
C LYS A 105 15.06 -27.03 -36.79
N ALA A 106 15.58 -28.14 -36.26
CA ALA A 106 15.30 -29.49 -36.74
C ALA A 106 13.92 -30.01 -36.30
N GLY A 107 13.21 -29.27 -35.43
CA GLY A 107 11.86 -29.61 -34.97
C GLY A 107 11.82 -30.41 -33.66
N GLU A 108 12.95 -30.64 -33.01
CA GLU A 108 12.97 -31.35 -31.71
C GLU A 108 12.45 -30.45 -30.59
N LEU A 109 11.52 -30.97 -29.78
CA LEU A 109 10.97 -30.26 -28.63
C LEU A 109 12.01 -30.16 -27.51
N VAL A 110 12.37 -28.93 -27.15
CA VAL A 110 13.30 -28.63 -26.06
C VAL A 110 12.54 -28.44 -24.75
N LYS A 111 11.46 -27.65 -24.78
CA LYS A 111 10.62 -27.37 -23.61
C LYS A 111 9.25 -26.85 -24.02
N ARG A 112 8.21 -27.20 -23.27
CA ARG A 112 6.86 -26.64 -23.42
C ARG A 112 6.52 -25.80 -22.19
N TYR A 113 5.86 -24.67 -22.43
CA TYR A 113 5.29 -23.82 -21.41
C TYR A 113 3.80 -23.69 -21.69
N SER A 114 2.99 -23.78 -20.63
CA SER A 114 1.56 -23.48 -20.69
C SER A 114 1.29 -22.28 -19.80
N PHE A 115 0.39 -21.44 -20.25
CA PHE A 115 0.02 -20.23 -19.54
C PHE A 115 -1.50 -20.07 -19.49
N THR A 116 -1.95 -19.42 -18.43
CA THR A 116 -3.32 -18.92 -18.30
C THR A 116 -3.37 -17.45 -18.69
N GLU A 117 -4.55 -16.98 -19.10
CA GLU A 117 -4.82 -15.56 -19.37
C GLU A 117 -4.40 -14.67 -18.20
N ALA A 118 -4.82 -15.04 -16.99
CA ALA A 118 -4.47 -14.35 -15.75
C ALA A 118 -2.96 -14.27 -15.49
N GLN A 119 -2.18 -15.31 -15.84
CA GLN A 119 -0.71 -15.28 -15.68
C GLN A 119 -0.04 -14.26 -16.60
N TRP A 120 -0.57 -14.06 -17.82
CA TRP A 120 -0.06 -13.08 -18.76
C TRP A 120 -0.44 -11.66 -18.38
N GLU A 121 -1.68 -11.46 -17.97
CA GLU A 121 -2.17 -10.16 -17.47
C GLU A 121 -1.43 -9.73 -16.21
N GLU A 122 -1.29 -10.60 -15.21
CA GLU A 122 -0.60 -10.29 -13.95
C GLU A 122 0.85 -9.86 -14.17
N LYS A 123 1.52 -10.45 -15.16
CA LYS A 123 2.90 -10.15 -15.50
C LYS A 123 3.04 -9.10 -16.59
N GLN A 124 1.94 -8.48 -17.03
CA GLN A 124 1.91 -7.48 -18.10
C GLN A 124 2.62 -7.97 -19.38
N GLY A 125 2.47 -9.27 -19.68
CA GLY A 125 3.13 -9.94 -20.80
C GLY A 125 4.64 -10.16 -20.63
N MET A 126 5.22 -9.91 -19.45
CA MET A 126 6.66 -10.02 -19.17
C MET A 126 6.96 -11.20 -18.25
N LEU A 127 7.10 -12.40 -18.81
CA LEU A 127 7.39 -13.62 -18.06
C LEU A 127 8.87 -14.00 -18.18
N SER A 128 9.45 -14.55 -17.12
CA SER A 128 10.82 -15.06 -17.17
C SER A 128 11.01 -16.35 -16.38
N TYR A 129 11.71 -17.31 -17.00
CA TYR A 129 12.17 -18.54 -16.37
C TYR A 129 13.69 -18.63 -16.54
N VAL A 130 14.42 -18.78 -15.45
CA VAL A 130 15.89 -18.77 -15.47
C VAL A 130 16.46 -20.09 -14.98
N GLN A 131 17.56 -20.51 -15.59
CA GLN A 131 18.28 -21.76 -15.28
C GLN A 131 17.38 -23.00 -15.35
N VAL A 132 16.45 -23.02 -16.32
CA VAL A 132 15.57 -24.16 -16.56
C VAL A 132 16.41 -25.38 -16.95
N PRO A 133 16.37 -26.48 -16.20
CA PRO A 133 17.11 -27.69 -16.55
C PRO A 133 16.63 -28.23 -17.90
N VAL A 134 17.58 -28.46 -18.82
CA VAL A 134 17.35 -29.00 -20.15
C VAL A 134 18.38 -30.09 -20.41
N PRO A 135 18.00 -31.20 -21.06
CA PRO A 135 18.94 -32.27 -21.42
C PRO A 135 20.16 -31.74 -22.16
N LYS A 136 21.35 -32.17 -21.73
CA LYS A 136 22.63 -31.69 -22.28
C LYS A 136 22.77 -31.89 -23.79
N LYS A 137 22.07 -32.85 -24.38
CA LYS A 137 21.99 -33.05 -25.84
C LYS A 137 21.62 -31.77 -26.61
N PHE A 138 20.86 -30.86 -26.00
CA PHE A 138 20.45 -29.60 -26.63
C PHE A 138 21.48 -28.46 -26.50
N GLU A 139 22.58 -28.66 -25.77
CA GLU A 139 23.61 -27.62 -25.55
C GLU A 139 24.29 -27.18 -26.86
N THR A 140 24.55 -28.12 -27.77
CA THR A 140 25.12 -27.82 -29.09
C THR A 140 24.18 -26.95 -29.92
N ALA A 141 22.90 -27.33 -30.01
CA ALA A 141 21.88 -26.55 -30.72
C ALA A 141 21.69 -25.15 -30.10
N TRP A 142 21.78 -25.04 -28.77
CA TRP A 142 21.76 -23.76 -28.05
C TRP A 142 22.93 -22.86 -28.45
N ASN A 143 24.15 -23.41 -28.47
CA ASN A 143 25.36 -22.67 -28.82
C ASN A 143 25.33 -22.20 -30.28
N ASN A 144 24.78 -23.03 -31.18
CA ASN A 144 24.59 -22.71 -32.60
C ASN A 144 23.42 -21.77 -32.90
N LYS A 145 22.66 -21.31 -31.88
CA LYS A 145 21.47 -20.45 -32.05
C LYS A 145 20.40 -21.11 -32.92
N GLU A 146 20.18 -22.40 -32.70
CA GLU A 146 19.20 -23.21 -33.43
C GLU A 146 17.87 -23.32 -32.69
N PHE A 147 17.69 -22.64 -31.56
CA PHE A 147 16.39 -22.62 -30.88
C PHE A 147 15.41 -21.68 -31.60
N THR A 148 14.16 -22.11 -31.68
CA THR A 148 13.01 -21.37 -32.19
C THR A 148 11.82 -21.54 -31.23
N ALA A 149 10.73 -20.82 -31.47
CA ALA A 149 9.51 -20.96 -30.70
C ALA A 149 8.26 -20.98 -31.58
N LYS A 150 7.25 -21.72 -31.15
CA LYS A 150 5.87 -21.61 -31.62
C LYS A 150 4.96 -21.28 -30.44
N ALA A 151 3.97 -20.44 -30.66
CA ALA A 151 3.03 -20.07 -29.62
C ALA A 151 1.59 -20.19 -30.12
N PHE A 152 0.69 -20.60 -29.23
CA PHE A 152 -0.71 -20.82 -29.55
C PHE A 152 -1.58 -20.16 -28.49
N ASN A 153 -2.68 -19.53 -28.90
CA ASN A 153 -3.67 -19.00 -27.99
C ASN A 153 -4.59 -20.11 -27.45
N LYS A 154 -5.56 -19.76 -26.59
CA LYS A 154 -6.49 -20.71 -25.97
C LYS A 154 -7.34 -21.51 -26.97
N ASP A 155 -7.57 -20.96 -28.16
CA ASP A 155 -8.35 -21.59 -29.23
C ASP A 155 -7.47 -22.48 -30.14
N GLY A 156 -6.17 -22.57 -29.85
CA GLY A 156 -5.20 -23.33 -30.64
C GLY A 156 -4.70 -22.60 -31.88
N ASN A 157 -5.04 -21.32 -32.05
CA ASN A 157 -4.55 -20.51 -33.17
C ASN A 157 -3.10 -20.08 -32.92
N GLU A 158 -2.26 -20.17 -33.94
CA GLU A 158 -0.84 -19.79 -33.85
C GLU A 158 -0.70 -18.27 -33.70
N LEU A 159 0.08 -17.85 -32.71
CA LEU A 159 0.41 -16.46 -32.44
C LEU A 159 1.72 -16.10 -33.13
N LYS A 160 1.77 -14.89 -33.68
CA LYS A 160 3.02 -14.35 -34.21
C LYS A 160 4.03 -14.15 -33.08
N VAL A 161 5.20 -14.75 -33.22
CA VAL A 161 6.32 -14.59 -32.28
C VAL A 161 7.62 -14.19 -32.97
N GLU A 162 8.46 -13.46 -32.26
CA GLU A 162 9.81 -13.12 -32.68
C GLU A 162 10.83 -13.63 -31.66
N VAL A 163 11.81 -14.42 -32.10
CA VAL A 163 12.80 -15.03 -31.19
C VAL A 163 14.16 -14.35 -31.31
N ASN A 164 14.80 -14.09 -30.16
CA ASN A 164 16.17 -13.60 -30.14
C ASN A 164 16.97 -14.15 -28.96
N LYS A 165 18.26 -14.48 -29.20
CA LYS A 165 19.22 -14.86 -28.17
C LYS A 165 20.08 -13.65 -27.79
N ARG A 166 20.07 -13.23 -26.53
CA ARG A 166 20.92 -12.16 -25.99
C ARG A 166 21.68 -12.66 -24.76
N GLY A 167 22.95 -12.99 -24.95
CA GLY A 167 23.76 -13.62 -23.90
C GLY A 167 23.19 -14.99 -23.53
N ILE A 168 22.88 -15.19 -22.24
CA ILE A 168 22.27 -16.41 -21.71
C ILE A 168 20.75 -16.49 -21.90
N LEU A 169 20.11 -15.40 -22.37
CA LEU A 169 18.66 -15.33 -22.49
C LEU A 169 18.19 -15.70 -23.90
N PHE A 170 17.20 -16.59 -23.97
CA PHE A 170 16.34 -16.83 -25.12
C PHE A 170 15.04 -16.07 -24.92
N ARG A 171 14.72 -15.16 -25.83
CA ARG A 171 13.54 -14.30 -25.71
C ARG A 171 12.57 -14.66 -26.82
N VAL A 172 11.31 -14.83 -26.45
CA VAL A 172 10.18 -14.99 -27.37
C VAL A 172 9.29 -13.77 -27.17
N GLN A 173 9.22 -12.91 -28.17
CA GLN A 173 8.45 -11.67 -28.15
C GLN A 173 7.11 -11.84 -28.88
N PHE A 174 6.09 -11.16 -28.39
CA PHE A 174 4.71 -11.19 -28.88
C PHE A 174 4.37 -9.79 -29.40
N PRO A 175 4.71 -9.46 -30.66
CA PRO A 175 4.59 -8.10 -31.20
C PRO A 175 3.14 -7.61 -31.30
N ASN A 176 2.18 -8.53 -31.33
CA ASN A 176 0.77 -8.19 -31.45
C ASN A 176 0.06 -8.07 -30.10
N TYR A 177 0.76 -8.27 -28.97
CA TYR A 177 0.17 -8.16 -27.64
C TYR A 177 0.10 -6.69 -27.18
N THR A 178 -1.10 -6.20 -26.88
CA THR A 178 -1.39 -4.77 -26.71
C THR A 178 -1.95 -4.45 -25.31
N HIS A 179 -1.12 -4.55 -24.26
CA HIS A 179 -1.52 -4.20 -22.90
C HIS A 179 -1.25 -2.73 -22.57
N ASP A 180 -2.21 -2.06 -21.91
CA ASP A 180 -2.27 -0.60 -21.67
C ASP A 180 -1.12 0.04 -20.87
N VAL A 181 -0.18 -0.75 -20.34
CA VAL A 181 0.91 -0.29 -19.44
C VAL A 181 2.29 -0.81 -19.86
N ALA A 182 2.38 -1.56 -20.96
CA ALA A 182 3.66 -2.11 -21.39
C ALA A 182 4.44 -1.12 -22.26
N TYR A 183 5.61 -0.68 -21.79
CA TYR A 183 6.55 0.18 -22.53
C TYR A 183 7.20 -0.54 -23.76
N GLN A 184 7.00 -1.85 -23.92
CA GLN A 184 7.59 -2.71 -24.96
C GLN A 184 6.66 -3.89 -25.28
N ASN A 185 6.87 -4.56 -26.41
CA ASN A 185 6.17 -5.80 -26.79
C ASN A 185 6.31 -6.86 -25.68
N ALA A 186 5.25 -7.62 -25.41
CA ALA A 186 5.30 -8.70 -24.43
C ALA A 186 6.38 -9.73 -24.77
N MET A 187 6.98 -10.32 -23.74
CA MET A 187 8.18 -11.13 -23.86
C MET A 187 8.24 -12.24 -22.82
N LEU A 188 8.46 -13.47 -23.29
CA LEU A 188 8.90 -14.61 -22.51
C LEU A 188 10.42 -14.70 -22.56
N SER A 189 11.10 -14.52 -21.42
CA SER A 189 12.56 -14.58 -21.28
C SER A 189 13.02 -15.86 -20.58
N LEU A 190 13.70 -16.74 -21.29
CA LEU A 190 14.17 -18.04 -20.82
C LEU A 190 15.69 -18.07 -20.66
N SER A 191 16.21 -18.77 -19.66
CA SER A 191 17.59 -19.27 -19.68
C SER A 191 17.64 -20.73 -19.26
N PHE A 192 18.59 -21.47 -19.81
CA PHE A 192 18.67 -22.92 -19.67
C PHE A 192 19.93 -23.34 -18.90
N LYS A 193 19.83 -24.43 -18.14
CA LYS A 193 20.95 -25.12 -17.51
C LYS A 193 21.02 -26.52 -18.12
N PHE A 194 22.11 -26.81 -18.83
CA PHE A 194 22.28 -28.09 -19.54
C PHE A 194 22.85 -29.15 -18.61
N GLU A 195 22.12 -30.25 -18.42
CA GLU A 195 22.47 -31.32 -17.48
C GLU A 195 22.27 -32.71 -18.11
N GLU A 196 23.12 -33.68 -17.73
CA GLU A 196 23.05 -35.05 -18.26
C GLU A 196 21.74 -35.77 -17.90
N ASN A 197 21.18 -35.50 -16.71
CA ASN A 197 20.00 -36.18 -16.17
C ASN A 197 18.76 -35.28 -16.10
N ALA A 198 18.71 -34.19 -16.88
CA ALA A 198 17.52 -33.35 -16.93
C ALA A 198 16.35 -34.12 -17.57
N PRO A 199 15.11 -33.95 -17.06
CA PRO A 199 13.95 -34.62 -17.63
C PRO A 199 13.71 -34.18 -19.07
N GLU A 200 13.54 -35.15 -19.97
CA GLU A 200 13.15 -34.87 -21.36
C GLU A 200 11.68 -34.45 -21.44
N GLU A 201 11.39 -33.45 -22.26
CA GLU A 201 10.02 -33.03 -22.52
C GLU A 201 9.37 -34.03 -23.50
N LYS A 202 8.26 -34.63 -23.08
CA LYS A 202 7.51 -35.60 -23.91
C LYS A 202 6.39 -34.91 -24.70
N ASP A 203 6.03 -35.49 -25.84
CA ASP A 203 4.88 -35.06 -26.62
C ASP A 203 3.56 -35.27 -25.86
N GLU A 204 2.57 -34.42 -26.16
CA GLU A 204 1.31 -34.23 -25.42
C GLU A 204 0.41 -35.50 -25.28
N ASN A 205 0.80 -36.64 -25.87
CA ASN A 205 -0.02 -37.86 -25.92
C ASN A 205 0.32 -38.97 -24.92
N GLU A 206 1.19 -38.74 -23.92
CA GLU A 206 1.37 -39.69 -22.81
C GLU A 206 0.82 -39.11 -21.49
N LYS A 207 -0.36 -39.60 -21.06
CA LYS A 207 -0.95 -39.31 -19.75
C LYS A 207 -0.03 -39.81 -18.63
N VAL A 208 0.30 -38.96 -17.66
CA VAL A 208 1.00 -39.36 -16.42
C VAL A 208 0.04 -39.28 -15.23
N ASN A 209 -0.10 -40.40 -14.53
CA ASN A 209 -0.79 -40.57 -13.25
C ASN A 209 0.15 -40.11 -12.11
N PRO A 210 -0.33 -39.52 -11.00
CA PRO A 210 0.54 -38.93 -9.98
C PRO A 210 1.10 -40.02 -9.05
N GLU A 211 2.42 -40.15 -8.98
CA GLU A 211 3.08 -40.95 -7.95
C GLU A 211 3.75 -40.07 -6.87
N THR A 212 3.48 -40.50 -5.64
CA THR A 212 3.95 -40.07 -4.34
C THR A 212 5.48 -40.00 -4.19
N PRO A 213 6.01 -39.08 -3.35
CA PRO A 213 7.44 -38.99 -3.07
C PRO A 213 7.87 -40.00 -1.98
N ASN A 214 9.02 -40.66 -2.17
CA ASN A 214 9.69 -41.49 -1.16
C ASN A 214 10.99 -40.79 -0.69
N PRO A 215 11.44 -41.01 0.56
CA PRO A 215 12.30 -40.10 1.30
C PRO A 215 13.78 -40.49 1.24
N GLU A 216 14.66 -39.50 1.38
CA GLU A 216 16.02 -39.72 1.87
C GLU A 216 16.18 -39.14 3.28
N LYS A 217 16.85 -39.91 4.14
CA LYS A 217 17.11 -39.69 5.57
C LYS A 217 18.64 -39.53 5.77
N PRO A 218 19.12 -39.07 6.94
CA PRO A 218 19.50 -37.69 7.20
C PRO A 218 21.02 -37.52 7.44
N LYS A 219 21.49 -36.26 7.49
CA LYS A 219 22.69 -35.88 8.24
C LYS A 219 22.25 -35.16 9.51
N GLU A 220 22.63 -35.70 10.66
CA GLU A 220 22.40 -35.10 11.98
C GLU A 220 23.25 -33.84 12.20
N GLU A 221 22.61 -32.75 12.61
CA GLU A 221 23.03 -31.84 13.69
C GLU A 221 21.95 -30.75 13.89
N ASN A 222 21.29 -30.73 15.05
CA ASN A 222 20.13 -29.93 15.51
C ASN A 222 18.75 -30.58 15.36
N GLN A 223 18.37 -31.46 16.30
CA GLN A 223 16.98 -31.86 16.44
C GLN A 223 16.15 -30.68 16.99
N LEU A 224 15.03 -30.36 16.33
CA LEU A 224 14.04 -29.42 16.87
C LEU A 224 13.29 -30.10 18.03
N THR A 225 13.14 -29.41 19.16
CA THR A 225 12.32 -29.93 20.27
C THR A 225 10.84 -29.90 19.89
N ASP A 226 10.12 -30.96 20.21
CA ASP A 226 8.68 -31.05 19.97
C ASP A 226 7.90 -30.06 20.85
N GLY A 227 6.87 -29.42 20.27
CA GLY A 227 6.10 -28.42 20.98
C GLY A 227 5.37 -27.42 20.08
N ILE A 228 4.81 -26.38 20.71
CA ILE A 228 4.17 -25.26 20.03
C ILE A 228 5.02 -24.01 20.27
N TYR A 229 5.40 -23.34 19.19
CA TYR A 229 6.27 -22.18 19.20
C TYR A 229 5.61 -21.02 18.45
N TYR A 230 5.88 -19.79 18.88
CA TYR A 230 5.34 -18.59 18.26
C TYR A 230 6.50 -17.74 17.75
N GLY A 231 6.58 -17.65 16.43
CA GLY A 231 7.60 -16.89 15.73
C GLY A 231 7.18 -15.46 15.49
N THR A 232 8.04 -14.51 15.83
CA THR A 232 7.83 -13.09 15.53
C THR A 232 8.65 -12.67 14.32
N SER A 233 8.00 -12.07 13.31
CA SER A 233 8.70 -11.58 12.11
C SER A 233 9.62 -10.41 12.43
N LYS A 234 10.72 -10.27 11.69
CA LYS A 234 11.67 -9.12 11.82
C LYS A 234 11.45 -8.01 10.79
N GLU A 235 10.54 -8.25 9.85
CA GLU A 235 10.18 -7.32 8.78
C GLU A 235 8.73 -7.58 8.35
N GLY A 236 8.19 -6.72 7.48
CA GLY A 236 6.81 -6.79 7.00
C GLY A 236 6.45 -5.53 6.22
N ILE A 237 5.33 -5.53 5.50
CA ILE A 237 4.88 -4.38 4.69
C ILE A 237 4.59 -3.20 5.62
N HIS A 238 3.80 -3.44 6.67
CA HIS A 238 3.41 -2.45 7.66
C HIS A 238 4.09 -2.67 9.01
N PHE A 239 5.29 -3.26 9.02
CA PHE A 239 5.97 -3.67 10.26
C PHE A 239 6.11 -2.54 11.29
N GLN A 240 6.56 -1.36 10.85
CA GLN A 240 6.76 -0.19 11.72
C GLN A 240 5.44 0.49 12.13
N GLU A 241 4.39 0.38 11.31
CA GLU A 241 3.12 1.08 11.51
C GLU A 241 2.10 0.25 12.30
N LYS A 242 2.02 -1.05 11.97
CA LYS A 242 1.01 -2.00 12.46
C LYS A 242 1.59 -3.10 13.32
N GLY A 243 2.83 -3.53 13.07
CA GLY A 243 3.56 -4.44 13.95
C GLY A 243 4.01 -5.70 13.23
N ALA A 244 4.62 -6.61 13.99
CA ALA A 244 5.12 -7.86 13.46
C ALA A 244 3.97 -8.82 13.05
N ASN A 245 4.21 -9.60 12.02
CA ASN A 245 3.43 -10.80 11.74
C ASN A 245 3.87 -11.91 12.72
N ILE A 246 2.92 -12.67 13.23
CA ILE A 246 3.16 -13.77 14.18
C ILE A 246 2.72 -15.10 13.54
N VAL A 247 3.60 -16.10 13.59
CA VAL A 247 3.32 -17.47 13.10
C VAL A 247 3.41 -18.46 14.25
N LYS A 248 2.36 -19.24 14.47
CA LYS A 248 2.37 -20.38 15.39
C LYS A 248 2.78 -21.63 14.63
N VAL A 249 3.76 -22.35 15.17
CA VAL A 249 4.36 -23.55 14.60
C VAL A 249 4.21 -24.70 15.58
N ARG A 250 3.71 -25.85 15.11
CA ARG A 250 3.72 -27.11 15.85
C ARG A 250 4.82 -28.00 15.29
N ILE A 251 5.67 -28.50 16.17
CA ILE A 251 6.79 -29.38 15.83
C ILE A 251 6.55 -30.74 16.49
N GLU A 252 6.68 -31.82 15.71
CA GLU A 252 6.67 -33.19 16.21
C GLU A 252 7.74 -34.01 15.49
N ASN A 253 8.41 -34.88 16.23
CA ASN A 253 9.53 -35.69 15.74
C ASN A 253 10.57 -34.83 14.99
N GLY A 254 10.84 -33.62 15.51
CA GLY A 254 11.80 -32.70 14.91
C GLY A 254 11.40 -32.07 13.57
N LYS A 255 10.12 -32.13 13.18
CA LYS A 255 9.61 -31.57 11.91
C LYS A 255 8.38 -30.69 12.15
N ILE A 256 8.19 -29.68 11.29
CA ILE A 256 6.98 -28.84 11.29
C ILE A 256 5.78 -29.69 10.88
N VAL A 257 4.79 -29.83 11.74
CA VAL A 257 3.52 -30.50 11.43
C VAL A 257 2.46 -29.49 10.97
N SER A 258 2.49 -28.29 11.53
CA SER A 258 1.61 -27.19 11.11
C SER A 258 2.27 -25.83 11.34
N ALA A 259 1.96 -24.87 10.47
CA ALA A 259 2.28 -23.47 10.66
C ALA A 259 1.05 -22.61 10.31
N GLU A 260 0.67 -21.71 11.20
CA GLU A 260 -0.52 -20.86 11.05
C GLU A 260 -0.23 -19.41 11.43
N SER A 261 -0.80 -18.45 10.70
CA SER A 261 -0.69 -17.03 11.03
C SER A 261 -1.64 -16.68 12.15
N VAL A 262 -1.12 -16.11 13.23
CA VAL A 262 -1.89 -15.67 14.40
C VAL A 262 -2.15 -14.16 14.36
N VAL A 263 -1.15 -13.40 13.92
CA VAL A 263 -1.21 -11.97 13.72
C VAL A 263 -0.74 -11.69 12.31
N PHE A 264 -1.53 -10.93 11.56
CA PHE A 264 -1.23 -10.58 10.19
C PHE A 264 -1.50 -9.11 9.92
N THR A 265 -0.45 -8.36 9.59
CA THR A 265 -0.47 -6.89 9.48
C THR A 265 -0.22 -6.38 8.06
N ASP A 266 0.09 -7.28 7.12
CA ASP A 266 0.51 -6.93 5.76
C ASP A 266 -0.63 -6.57 4.80
N ASP A 267 -1.89 -6.93 5.12
CA ASP A 267 -3.07 -6.51 4.35
C ASP A 267 -3.77 -5.30 5.02
N THR A 268 -4.23 -4.35 4.20
CA THR A 268 -5.07 -3.19 4.58
C THR A 268 -6.49 -3.28 4.06
N GLN A 269 -6.84 -4.41 3.42
CA GLN A 269 -8.01 -4.72 2.58
C GLN A 269 -7.79 -4.49 1.08
N PRO A 270 -8.30 -5.42 0.22
CA PRO A 270 -8.72 -6.79 0.53
C PRO A 270 -7.52 -7.73 0.78
N ASP A 271 -7.77 -8.94 1.28
CA ASP A 271 -6.80 -9.99 1.72
C ASP A 271 -5.89 -10.53 0.60
N PHE A 272 -5.18 -9.64 -0.06
CA PHE A 272 -4.36 -9.94 -1.23
C PHE A 272 -3.12 -10.74 -0.85
N PHE A 273 -2.45 -10.38 0.24
CA PHE A 273 -1.22 -11.02 0.68
C PHE A 273 -1.48 -12.29 1.52
N ALA A 274 -2.62 -12.38 2.20
CA ALA A 274 -3.01 -13.54 3.01
C ALA A 274 -2.95 -14.86 2.22
N LYS A 275 -3.46 -14.89 0.98
CA LYS A 275 -3.43 -16.10 0.14
C LYS A 275 -2.02 -16.60 -0.17
N PHE A 276 -1.05 -15.69 -0.30
CA PHE A 276 0.35 -16.03 -0.57
C PHE A 276 1.05 -16.52 0.69
N ARG A 277 0.78 -15.88 1.82
CA ARG A 277 1.18 -16.33 3.15
C ARG A 277 0.72 -17.76 3.39
N ASP A 278 -0.56 -18.05 3.23
CA ASP A 278 -1.14 -19.36 3.57
C ASP A 278 -0.52 -20.48 2.72
N ARG A 279 -0.31 -20.22 1.42
CA ARG A 279 0.40 -21.16 0.54
C ARG A 279 1.84 -21.39 0.98
N LEU A 280 2.56 -20.38 1.48
CA LEU A 280 3.91 -20.56 2.02
C LEU A 280 3.89 -21.42 3.28
N LEU A 281 2.98 -21.11 4.23
CA LEU A 281 2.86 -21.83 5.50
C LEU A 281 2.47 -23.31 5.29
N GLU A 282 1.70 -23.61 4.25
CA GLU A 282 1.41 -24.99 3.86
C GLU A 282 2.66 -25.73 3.36
N ARG A 283 3.50 -25.06 2.56
CA ARG A 283 4.70 -25.66 1.95
C ARG A 283 5.82 -25.99 2.93
N VAL A 284 5.80 -25.42 4.14
CA VAL A 284 6.85 -25.66 5.14
C VAL A 284 6.58 -26.87 6.02
N LYS A 285 5.42 -27.53 5.88
CA LYS A 285 5.13 -28.79 6.57
C LYS A 285 6.15 -29.87 6.19
N GLY A 286 6.60 -30.63 7.18
CA GLY A 286 7.60 -31.69 7.04
C GLY A 286 9.06 -31.23 7.11
N LEU A 287 9.30 -29.92 7.13
CA LEU A 287 10.65 -29.34 7.21
C LEU A 287 11.16 -29.27 8.65
N ASP A 288 12.47 -29.38 8.81
CA ASP A 288 13.24 -29.18 10.05
C ASP A 288 14.09 -27.88 10.01
N SER A 289 14.16 -27.23 8.84
CA SER A 289 14.78 -25.92 8.63
C SER A 289 14.02 -25.13 7.56
N VAL A 290 14.10 -23.80 7.65
CA VAL A 290 13.59 -22.87 6.64
C VAL A 290 14.70 -22.24 5.79
N ASP A 291 15.93 -22.76 5.82
CA ASP A 291 17.05 -22.20 5.06
C ASP A 291 16.79 -22.22 3.54
N GLU A 292 16.26 -23.33 3.01
CA GLU A 292 15.86 -23.41 1.61
C GLU A 292 14.69 -22.47 1.29
N VAL A 293 13.74 -22.32 2.22
CA VAL A 293 12.60 -21.40 2.09
C VAL A 293 13.10 -19.97 2.00
N LYS A 294 13.97 -19.57 2.92
CA LYS A 294 14.63 -18.26 2.99
C LYS A 294 15.44 -17.99 1.74
N LYS A 295 16.21 -18.98 1.26
CA LYS A 295 16.94 -18.89 0.00
C LYS A 295 15.98 -18.66 -1.17
N SER A 296 14.94 -19.47 -1.30
CA SER A 296 13.95 -19.35 -2.36
C SER A 296 13.22 -18.01 -2.37
N VAL A 297 12.81 -17.54 -1.19
CA VAL A 297 12.13 -16.25 -1.04
C VAL A 297 13.08 -15.08 -1.34
N ASN A 298 14.34 -15.16 -0.93
CA ASN A 298 15.33 -14.11 -1.16
C ASN A 298 15.80 -14.06 -2.62
N SER A 299 16.02 -15.21 -3.25
CA SER A 299 16.36 -15.31 -4.68
C SER A 299 15.14 -15.12 -5.59
N LYS A 300 13.93 -15.08 -5.01
CA LYS A 300 12.65 -15.02 -5.72
C LYS A 300 12.51 -16.17 -6.72
N SER A 301 12.94 -17.38 -6.34
CA SER A 301 12.96 -18.55 -7.21
C SER A 301 12.96 -19.88 -6.45
N GLY A 302 12.47 -20.95 -7.08
CA GLY A 302 12.53 -22.31 -6.56
C GLY A 302 11.28 -22.71 -5.78
N LYS A 303 11.20 -24.00 -5.41
CA LYS A 303 9.95 -24.67 -4.99
C LYS A 303 9.13 -23.94 -3.90
N TYR A 304 9.79 -23.22 -2.98
CA TYR A 304 9.09 -22.49 -1.91
C TYR A 304 8.61 -21.08 -2.31
N TYR A 305 9.07 -20.55 -3.44
CA TYR A 305 8.67 -19.23 -3.96
C TYR A 305 7.82 -19.33 -5.23
N ASP A 306 7.97 -20.41 -6.02
CA ASP A 306 7.28 -20.57 -7.31
C ASP A 306 5.75 -20.49 -7.12
N GLY A 307 5.10 -19.61 -7.89
CA GLY A 307 3.66 -19.33 -7.74
C GLY A 307 3.29 -18.42 -6.55
N LEU A 308 4.28 -17.83 -5.87
CA LEU A 308 4.10 -16.84 -4.79
C LEU A 308 4.70 -15.46 -5.13
N ALA A 309 5.07 -15.23 -6.40
CA ALA A 309 5.57 -13.95 -6.85
C ALA A 309 4.55 -12.83 -6.63
N GLY A 310 5.03 -11.62 -6.30
CA GLY A 310 4.19 -10.48 -5.94
C GLY A 310 4.05 -10.25 -4.44
N ALA A 311 4.26 -11.27 -3.61
CA ALA A 311 4.16 -11.17 -2.15
C ALA A 311 5.51 -11.25 -1.42
N THR A 312 6.64 -10.92 -2.09
CA THR A 312 7.99 -11.20 -1.56
C THR A 312 8.21 -10.69 -0.14
N ARG A 313 7.77 -9.47 0.18
CA ARG A 313 7.96 -8.87 1.50
C ARG A 313 7.15 -9.62 2.58
N THR A 314 5.92 -10.02 2.27
CA THR A 314 5.11 -10.89 3.13
C THR A 314 5.74 -12.26 3.31
N LEU A 315 6.24 -12.89 2.24
CA LEU A 315 6.91 -14.18 2.32
C LEU A 315 8.19 -14.10 3.16
N ARG A 316 8.98 -13.03 3.02
CA ARG A 316 10.18 -12.79 3.86
C ARG A 316 9.79 -12.63 5.32
N SER A 317 8.77 -11.82 5.59
CA SER A 317 8.22 -11.61 6.92
C SER A 317 7.84 -12.95 7.58
N HIS A 318 7.03 -13.77 6.90
CA HIS A 318 6.58 -15.05 7.45
C HIS A 318 7.71 -16.09 7.53
N THR A 319 8.66 -16.07 6.59
CA THR A 319 9.87 -16.91 6.68
C THR A 319 10.72 -16.53 7.89
N SER A 320 10.86 -15.24 8.21
CA SER A 320 11.59 -14.77 9.39
C SER A 320 10.87 -15.14 10.69
N ALA A 321 9.54 -15.12 10.70
CA ALA A 321 8.74 -15.61 11.83
C ALA A 321 8.94 -17.12 12.01
N LEU A 322 8.87 -17.92 10.94
CA LEU A 322 9.16 -19.36 10.99
C LEU A 322 10.58 -19.63 11.51
N GLU A 323 11.58 -18.92 11.01
CA GLU A 323 12.98 -19.02 11.46
C GLU A 323 13.09 -18.72 12.96
N ASN A 324 12.42 -17.67 13.45
CA ASN A 324 12.36 -17.35 14.87
C ASN A 324 11.73 -18.49 15.71
N ALA A 325 10.60 -19.06 15.28
CA ALA A 325 9.95 -20.18 15.95
C ALA A 325 10.86 -21.43 16.01
N LEU A 326 11.52 -21.77 14.91
CA LEU A 326 12.46 -22.89 14.87
C LEU A 326 13.68 -22.64 15.75
N ASN A 327 14.20 -21.41 15.80
CA ASN A 327 15.29 -21.04 16.69
C ASN A 327 14.88 -21.15 18.16
N GLN A 328 13.64 -20.82 18.51
CA GLN A 328 13.10 -21.06 19.85
C GLN A 328 13.06 -22.56 20.19
N ALA A 329 12.62 -23.41 19.25
CA ALA A 329 12.58 -24.86 19.42
C ALA A 329 13.97 -25.49 19.62
N LYS A 330 14.99 -24.97 18.92
CA LYS A 330 16.40 -25.37 19.12
C LYS A 330 16.95 -24.95 20.49
N LYS A 331 16.50 -23.81 21.02
CA LYS A 331 16.98 -23.26 22.30
C LYS A 331 16.31 -23.89 23.53
N GLN A 332 15.25 -24.67 23.37
CA GLN A 332 14.45 -25.21 24.49
C GLN A 332 15.02 -26.49 25.09
N GLU A 333 16.02 -27.13 24.47
CA GLU A 333 16.71 -28.28 25.05
C GLU A 333 17.41 -27.86 26.37
N GLY A 334 16.82 -28.22 27.51
CA GLY A 334 17.36 -27.96 28.84
C GLY A 334 17.17 -26.55 29.42
N ARG A 335 16.30 -25.69 28.85
CA ARG A 335 16.06 -24.32 29.36
C ARG A 335 14.69 -24.17 30.05
N LYS A 336 14.57 -23.15 30.90
CA LYS A 336 13.28 -22.71 31.48
C LYS A 336 12.36 -22.23 30.36
N ALA A 337 11.06 -22.52 30.48
CA ALA A 337 10.04 -22.05 29.56
C ALA A 337 10.09 -20.52 29.41
N PHE A 338 9.83 -20.03 28.19
CA PHE A 338 9.75 -18.60 27.92
C PHE A 338 8.62 -17.95 28.74
N PRO A 339 8.80 -16.70 29.19
CA PRO A 339 7.84 -16.03 30.07
C PRO A 339 6.48 -15.76 29.41
N PHE A 340 6.43 -15.72 28.08
CA PHE A 340 5.23 -15.58 27.24
C PHE A 340 5.53 -16.19 25.85
N ASN A 341 4.53 -16.24 24.96
CA ASN A 341 4.63 -16.77 23.60
C ASN A 341 5.03 -15.69 22.58
N TYR A 342 4.33 -14.57 22.58
CA TYR A 342 4.61 -13.41 21.72
C TYR A 342 4.04 -12.13 22.35
N MET A 343 4.41 -10.98 21.79
CA MET A 343 3.93 -9.68 22.23
C MET A 343 3.49 -8.79 21.06
N GLU A 344 2.54 -7.90 21.32
CA GLU A 344 1.98 -6.96 20.35
C GLU A 344 1.83 -5.56 20.97
N PHE A 345 1.75 -4.52 20.14
CA PHE A 345 1.38 -3.18 20.61
C PHE A 345 -0.13 -3.08 20.82
N VAL A 346 -0.53 -2.66 22.02
CA VAL A 346 -1.88 -2.13 22.27
C VAL A 346 -1.88 -0.64 21.95
N ASN A 347 -0.94 0.08 22.57
CA ASN A 347 -0.68 1.49 22.32
C ASN A 347 0.79 1.63 21.91
N ARG A 348 1.04 2.19 20.74
CA ARG A 348 2.38 2.55 20.30
C ARG A 348 2.83 3.84 21.00
N PRO A 349 4.15 4.08 21.09
CA PRO A 349 4.65 5.42 21.42
C PRO A 349 4.00 6.47 20.51
N ASN A 350 3.79 7.68 21.02
CA ASN A 350 3.31 8.78 20.19
C ASN A 350 4.26 8.94 18.99
N PRO A 351 3.78 8.78 17.73
CA PRO A 351 4.63 8.84 16.55
C PRO A 351 5.16 10.24 16.26
N SER A 352 4.66 11.26 16.94
CA SER A 352 5.05 12.66 16.76
C SER A 352 5.27 13.32 18.13
N GLN A 353 6.52 13.41 18.55
CA GLN A 353 6.89 13.91 19.88
C GLN A 353 7.57 15.26 19.82
N SER A 354 7.17 16.17 20.71
CA SER A 354 7.87 17.42 21.00
C SER A 354 8.56 17.30 22.36
N GLY A 355 9.81 17.74 22.45
CA GLY A 355 10.59 17.71 23.69
C GLY A 355 12.05 17.31 23.48
N LYS A 356 12.83 17.36 24.56
CA LYS A 356 14.28 17.07 24.54
C LYS A 356 14.61 15.61 24.79
N THR A 357 13.66 14.81 25.27
CA THR A 357 13.85 13.41 25.63
C THR A 357 12.72 12.54 25.08
N LEU A 358 13.05 11.31 24.72
CA LEU A 358 12.12 10.30 24.24
C LEU A 358 11.09 9.94 25.30
N ASP A 359 9.82 9.98 24.93
CA ASP A 359 8.71 9.59 25.80
C ASP A 359 7.97 8.36 25.27
N LEU A 360 7.96 7.30 26.06
CA LEU A 360 7.36 5.99 25.83
C LEU A 360 6.29 5.69 26.89
N SER A 361 5.98 6.64 27.79
CA SER A 361 5.10 6.44 28.96
C SER A 361 3.71 5.90 28.61
N ASP A 362 3.15 6.31 27.47
CA ASP A 362 1.85 5.86 26.97
C ASP A 362 1.90 4.50 26.24
N THR A 363 3.10 3.94 26.03
CA THR A 363 3.25 2.66 25.32
C THR A 363 2.66 1.52 26.14
N ARG A 364 1.91 0.64 25.49
CA ARG A 364 1.34 -0.55 26.13
C ARG A 364 1.61 -1.76 25.23
N LEU A 365 2.20 -2.80 25.82
CA LEU A 365 2.42 -4.09 25.16
C LEU A 365 1.44 -5.12 25.70
N LYS A 366 0.87 -5.94 24.81
CA LYS A 366 0.08 -7.11 25.18
C LYS A 366 0.95 -8.35 25.07
N LEU A 367 1.13 -9.05 26.17
CA LEU A 367 1.80 -10.35 26.23
C LEU A 367 0.77 -11.47 26.12
N HIS A 368 1.08 -12.50 25.33
CA HIS A 368 0.25 -13.68 25.17
C HIS A 368 0.94 -14.89 25.79
N PHE A 369 0.33 -15.55 26.77
CA PHE A 369 0.95 -16.61 27.56
C PHE A 369 0.63 -18.01 27.02
N PRO A 370 1.47 -19.03 27.32
CA PRO A 370 1.19 -20.43 26.99
C PRO A 370 -0.17 -20.95 27.51
N SER A 371 -0.67 -20.40 28.62
CA SER A 371 -2.00 -20.71 29.17
C SER A 371 -3.17 -20.24 28.29
N GLY A 372 -2.90 -19.39 27.29
CA GLY A 372 -3.92 -18.68 26.52
C GLY A 372 -4.35 -17.34 27.15
N GLU A 373 -3.89 -17.04 28.36
CA GLU A 373 -4.11 -15.74 29.00
C GLU A 373 -3.35 -14.62 28.27
N THR A 374 -3.83 -13.38 28.39
CA THR A 374 -3.13 -12.21 27.90
C THR A 374 -3.00 -11.16 29.00
N LYS A 375 -1.86 -10.47 29.07
CA LYS A 375 -1.64 -9.34 30.00
C LYS A 375 -1.19 -8.11 29.23
N VAL A 376 -1.80 -6.97 29.51
CA VAL A 376 -1.31 -5.67 29.03
C VAL A 376 -0.36 -5.09 30.08
N ILE A 377 0.82 -4.68 29.64
CA ILE A 377 1.88 -4.15 30.52
C ILE A 377 2.29 -2.74 30.13
N SER A 378 2.68 -1.95 31.12
CA SER A 378 3.27 -0.61 30.95
C SER A 378 4.81 -0.65 30.92
N PRO A 379 5.49 0.44 30.53
CA PRO A 379 6.96 0.48 30.45
C PRO A 379 7.66 0.11 31.77
N GLU A 380 7.04 0.42 32.91
CA GLU A 380 7.56 0.09 34.24
C GLU A 380 7.63 -1.42 34.51
N GLU A 381 6.78 -2.21 33.83
CA GLU A 381 6.72 -3.66 33.96
C GLU A 381 7.61 -4.40 32.94
N PHE A 382 8.12 -3.74 31.90
CA PHE A 382 8.86 -4.39 30.81
C PHE A 382 10.03 -5.24 31.31
N ALA A 383 10.82 -4.71 32.23
CA ALA A 383 11.99 -5.40 32.79
C ALA A 383 11.63 -6.70 33.51
N GLN A 384 10.43 -6.80 34.11
CA GLN A 384 9.95 -8.02 34.78
C GLN A 384 9.77 -9.19 33.80
N TYR A 385 9.49 -8.87 32.53
CA TYR A 385 9.33 -9.82 31.45
C TYR A 385 10.55 -9.88 30.53
N GLY A 386 11.70 -9.30 30.94
CA GLY A 386 12.94 -9.24 30.18
C GLY A 386 12.87 -8.39 28.90
N ILE A 387 11.85 -7.53 28.79
CA ILE A 387 11.69 -6.60 27.66
C ILE A 387 12.52 -5.35 27.94
N SER A 388 13.26 -4.89 26.93
CA SER A 388 14.08 -3.67 27.00
C SER A 388 13.78 -2.77 25.81
N THR A 389 14.01 -1.46 25.96
CA THR A 389 13.83 -0.50 24.87
C THR A 389 15.16 0.13 24.43
N SER A 390 15.31 0.35 23.13
CA SER A 390 16.49 1.00 22.55
C SER A 390 16.09 1.92 21.40
N PRO A 391 16.22 3.26 21.54
CA PRO A 391 16.65 3.98 22.74
C PRO A 391 15.69 3.79 23.94
N ALA A 392 16.20 3.94 25.16
CA ALA A 392 15.41 3.79 26.38
C ALA A 392 14.52 5.01 26.67
N GLN A 393 13.51 4.85 27.53
CA GLN A 393 12.71 5.97 28.05
C GLN A 393 13.61 7.09 28.58
N GLY A 394 13.32 8.34 28.22
CA GLY A 394 14.10 9.50 28.65
C GLY A 394 15.40 9.74 27.87
N SER A 395 15.71 8.92 26.84
CA SER A 395 16.89 9.13 26.00
C SER A 395 16.85 10.50 25.31
N PRO A 396 17.97 11.22 25.21
CA PRO A 396 17.99 12.55 24.60
C PRO A 396 17.65 12.49 23.10
N ILE A 397 16.76 13.37 22.66
CA ILE A 397 16.44 13.60 21.25
C ILE A 397 17.39 14.67 20.72
N LYS A 398 18.23 14.32 19.74
CA LYS A 398 19.16 15.26 19.13
C LYS A 398 18.41 16.21 18.19
N GLU A 399 18.76 17.48 18.24
CA GLU A 399 18.23 18.49 17.31
C GLU A 399 18.52 18.09 15.86
N GLY A 400 17.54 18.29 14.97
CA GLY A 400 17.63 17.90 13.56
C GLY A 400 17.45 16.39 13.28
N THR A 401 17.15 15.57 14.29
CA THR A 401 16.81 14.15 14.09
C THR A 401 15.50 14.04 13.30
N LYS A 402 15.56 13.38 12.13
CA LYS A 402 14.37 13.20 11.27
C LYS A 402 13.44 12.10 11.76
N GLU A 403 14.00 11.03 12.31
CA GLU A 403 13.28 9.85 12.75
C GLU A 403 14.10 9.13 13.84
N ILE A 404 13.40 8.58 14.83
CA ILE A 404 13.95 7.71 15.86
C ILE A 404 13.24 6.36 15.74
N LEU A 405 14.00 5.29 15.54
CA LEU A 405 13.48 3.92 15.61
C LEU A 405 13.68 3.39 17.02
N VAL A 406 12.58 3.12 17.70
CA VAL A 406 12.58 2.52 19.05
C VAL A 406 12.33 1.03 18.92
N HIS A 407 13.29 0.24 19.37
CA HIS A 407 13.25 -1.21 19.43
C HIS A 407 12.74 -1.67 20.79
N PHE A 408 11.82 -2.63 20.81
CA PHE A 408 11.29 -3.29 22.00
C PHE A 408 11.73 -4.76 21.96
N LEU A 409 12.77 -5.06 22.72
CA LEU A 409 13.58 -6.26 22.58
C LEU A 409 13.30 -7.27 23.69
N GLN A 410 13.04 -8.52 23.33
CA GLN A 410 13.13 -9.68 24.21
C GLN A 410 14.13 -10.68 23.62
N LYS A 411 15.38 -10.62 24.12
CA LYS A 411 16.54 -11.31 23.53
C LYS A 411 16.44 -12.83 23.57
N ASP A 412 15.88 -13.40 24.63
CA ASP A 412 15.83 -14.85 24.79
C ASP A 412 14.93 -15.50 23.73
N MET A 413 13.85 -14.80 23.39
CA MET A 413 12.89 -15.18 22.35
C MET A 413 13.24 -14.63 20.96
N ASP A 414 14.31 -13.83 20.85
CA ASP A 414 14.72 -13.14 19.62
C ASP A 414 13.57 -12.29 19.00
N ILE A 415 12.82 -11.60 19.87
CA ILE A 415 11.75 -10.67 19.48
C ILE A 415 12.33 -9.24 19.44
N ASP A 416 12.02 -8.55 18.35
CA ASP A 416 12.29 -7.12 18.15
C ASP A 416 11.08 -6.46 17.50
N LEU A 417 10.27 -5.74 18.28
CA LEU A 417 9.22 -4.88 17.74
C LEU A 417 9.76 -3.48 17.56
N VAL A 418 9.40 -2.82 16.45
CA VAL A 418 9.91 -1.48 16.12
C VAL A 418 8.76 -0.48 16.00
N SER A 419 8.98 0.73 16.51
CA SER A 419 8.12 1.89 16.30
C SER A 419 8.94 3.09 15.85
N ALA A 420 8.46 3.78 14.82
CA ALA A 420 9.06 5.03 14.33
C ALA A 420 8.45 6.23 15.04
N ILE A 421 9.30 7.19 15.43
CA ILE A 421 8.93 8.45 16.06
C ILE A 421 9.59 9.58 15.29
N VAL A 422 8.80 10.58 14.92
CA VAL A 422 9.27 11.81 14.27
C VAL A 422 9.34 12.92 15.31
N PRO A 423 10.55 13.38 15.69
CA PRO A 423 10.70 14.55 16.54
C PRO A 423 10.13 15.80 15.88
N ARG A 424 9.39 16.60 16.64
CA ARG A 424 8.92 17.92 16.22
C ARG A 424 9.53 19.00 17.11
N ALA A 425 9.81 20.14 16.48
CA ALA A 425 10.14 21.34 17.22
C ALA A 425 8.99 21.65 18.20
N GLU A 426 9.35 21.99 19.42
CA GLU A 426 8.40 22.41 20.43
C GLU A 426 7.80 23.76 20.02
N ILE A 427 6.49 23.78 19.74
CA ILE A 427 5.79 24.98 19.31
C ILE A 427 5.47 25.81 20.54
N HIS A 428 6.18 26.91 20.72
CA HIS A 428 5.89 27.87 21.77
C HIS A 428 5.02 28.98 21.19
N LYS A 429 3.78 29.09 21.66
CA LYS A 429 2.84 30.13 21.20
C LYS A 429 2.92 31.37 22.09
N LYS A 430 2.94 32.55 21.48
CA LYS A 430 2.82 33.84 22.16
C LYS A 430 1.37 34.30 22.17
N TYR A 431 0.93 34.95 23.24
CA TYR A 431 -0.43 35.50 23.36
C TYR A 431 -0.31 36.96 23.81
N PRO A 432 -1.03 37.91 23.18
CA PRO A 432 -1.16 39.26 23.68
C PRO A 432 -1.84 39.24 25.06
N THR A 433 -1.57 40.25 25.87
CA THR A 433 -2.00 40.33 27.27
C THR A 433 -3.28 41.13 27.43
N GLU A 434 -3.45 42.21 26.68
CA GLU A 434 -4.53 43.18 26.89
C GLU A 434 -5.02 43.83 25.59
N ILE A 435 -6.24 44.34 25.60
CA ILE A 435 -6.74 45.32 24.62
C ILE A 435 -7.06 46.62 25.36
N HIS A 436 -6.42 47.72 24.95
CA HIS A 436 -6.72 49.05 25.45
C HIS A 436 -7.73 49.72 24.52
N VAL A 437 -8.88 50.10 25.07
CA VAL A 437 -10.00 50.73 24.35
C VAL A 437 -9.97 52.22 24.62
N HIS A 438 -9.99 53.03 23.56
CA HIS A 438 -10.03 54.48 23.64
C HIS A 438 -11.35 55.01 23.09
N TYR A 439 -12.06 55.80 23.90
CA TYR A 439 -13.36 56.38 23.54
C TYR A 439 -13.19 57.81 23.03
N ALA A 440 -14.11 58.26 22.17
CA ALA A 440 -14.07 59.57 21.55
C ALA A 440 -14.20 60.75 22.55
N ASN A 441 -14.69 60.49 23.77
CA ASN A 441 -14.78 61.47 24.86
C ASN A 441 -13.48 61.62 25.67
N GLY A 442 -12.44 60.85 25.35
CA GLY A 442 -11.16 60.84 26.06
C GLY A 442 -11.04 59.77 27.15
N ASP A 443 -12.11 59.03 27.45
CA ASP A 443 -12.07 57.92 28.41
C ASP A 443 -11.34 56.71 27.82
N SER A 444 -10.91 55.79 28.69
CA SER A 444 -10.32 54.51 28.29
C SER A 444 -10.76 53.35 29.16
N SER A 445 -10.63 52.13 28.64
CA SER A 445 -10.84 50.89 29.41
C SER A 445 -9.95 49.77 28.90
N THR A 446 -9.65 48.80 29.75
CA THR A 446 -8.79 47.65 29.41
C THR A 446 -9.60 46.35 29.41
N ILE A 447 -9.34 45.49 28.41
CA ILE A 447 -9.80 44.11 28.36
C ILE A 447 -8.58 43.22 28.61
N THR A 448 -8.60 42.44 29.69
CA THR A 448 -7.58 41.42 29.92
C THR A 448 -7.83 40.21 29.03
N LEU A 449 -6.79 39.69 28.40
CA LEU A 449 -6.86 38.54 27.50
C LEU A 449 -6.38 37.28 28.19
N ASP A 450 -6.88 36.14 27.73
CA ASP A 450 -6.43 34.82 28.13
C ASP A 450 -5.97 34.00 26.91
N LYS A 451 -5.46 32.78 27.17
CA LYS A 451 -4.91 31.91 26.12
C LYS A 451 -5.97 31.13 25.34
N GLU A 452 -7.20 31.09 25.83
CA GLU A 452 -8.29 30.27 25.30
C GLU A 452 -9.23 31.07 24.38
N ASN A 453 -9.25 32.40 24.54
CA ASN A 453 -10.19 33.30 23.89
C ASN A 453 -9.51 34.30 22.95
N PHE A 454 -10.11 34.47 21.77
CA PHE A 454 -9.72 35.46 20.75
C PHE A 454 -10.90 36.35 20.31
N ARG A 455 -12.05 36.19 20.97
CA ARG A 455 -13.26 36.96 20.73
C ARG A 455 -13.76 37.51 22.05
N TYR A 456 -13.90 38.82 22.12
CA TYR A 456 -14.27 39.52 23.33
C TYR A 456 -15.52 40.35 23.09
N THR A 457 -16.30 40.58 24.14
CA THR A 457 -17.50 41.43 24.09
C THR A 457 -17.42 42.43 25.22
N ILE A 458 -17.68 43.70 24.91
CA ILE A 458 -17.69 44.80 25.90
C ILE A 458 -19.05 45.49 25.90
N PRO A 459 -19.51 46.02 27.05
CA PRO A 459 -20.75 46.80 27.10
C PRO A 459 -20.62 48.11 26.30
N ALA A 460 -21.74 48.59 25.75
CA ALA A 460 -21.80 49.93 25.18
C ALA A 460 -21.59 51.00 26.27
N LYS A 461 -20.48 51.73 26.20
CA LYS A 461 -20.10 52.83 27.12
C LYS A 461 -19.93 54.18 26.44
N GLY A 462 -20.02 54.21 25.11
CA GLY A 462 -19.76 55.39 24.30
C GLY A 462 -19.14 55.02 22.96
N LYS A 463 -18.96 56.02 22.08
CA LYS A 463 -18.33 55.84 20.77
C LYS A 463 -16.85 55.50 20.97
N ILE A 464 -16.45 54.32 20.50
CA ILE A 464 -15.04 53.91 20.45
C ILE A 464 -14.37 54.65 19.29
N ASP A 465 -13.22 55.24 19.56
CA ASP A 465 -12.37 55.88 18.55
C ASP A 465 -11.42 54.86 17.92
N HIS A 466 -10.63 54.18 18.76
CA HIS A 466 -9.75 53.09 18.36
C HIS A 466 -9.42 52.17 19.54
N MET A 467 -8.79 51.03 19.27
CA MET A 467 -8.25 50.14 20.28
C MET A 467 -6.84 49.68 19.91
N HIS A 468 -6.05 49.36 20.93
CA HIS A 468 -4.70 48.81 20.80
C HIS A 468 -4.64 47.41 21.39
N LEU A 469 -4.08 46.46 20.64
CA LEU A 469 -3.76 45.12 21.13
C LEU A 469 -2.34 45.13 21.68
N MET A 470 -2.18 44.66 22.91
CA MET A 470 -0.96 44.82 23.71
C MET A 470 -0.34 43.48 24.05
N ASP A 471 0.99 43.43 24.02
CA ASP A 471 1.83 42.32 24.49
C ASP A 471 2.76 42.87 25.59
N GLY A 472 2.32 42.78 26.84
CA GLY A 472 2.86 43.58 27.93
C GLY A 472 2.66 45.07 27.63
N ASP A 473 3.74 45.84 27.70
CA ASP A 473 3.71 47.29 27.43
C ASP A 473 3.82 47.64 25.93
N LYS A 474 4.00 46.64 25.04
CA LYS A 474 4.20 46.87 23.62
C LYS A 474 2.89 46.76 22.86
N GLU A 475 2.55 47.80 22.10
CA GLU A 475 1.48 47.74 21.11
C GLU A 475 1.90 46.83 19.95
N VAL A 476 1.09 45.81 19.66
CA VAL A 476 1.36 44.82 18.60
C VAL A 476 0.41 44.92 17.42
N ALA A 477 -0.78 45.50 17.60
CA ALA A 477 -1.70 45.80 16.51
C ALA A 477 -2.70 46.90 16.89
N ARG A 478 -3.19 47.63 15.88
CA ARG A 478 -4.33 48.55 15.99
C ARG A 478 -5.59 47.93 15.46
N SER A 479 -6.72 48.29 16.07
CA SER A 479 -8.03 47.80 15.65
C SER A 479 -8.46 48.36 14.29
N GLN A 480 -9.06 47.51 13.47
CA GLN A 480 -9.83 47.90 12.29
C GLN A 480 -11.30 47.56 12.52
N TYR A 481 -12.17 48.52 12.22
CA TYR A 481 -13.62 48.30 12.32
C TYR A 481 -14.13 47.56 11.08
N ASP A 482 -14.76 46.41 11.29
CA ASP A 482 -15.46 45.65 10.26
C ASP A 482 -16.95 45.98 10.33
N ALA A 483 -17.43 46.76 9.37
CA ALA A 483 -18.82 47.18 9.28
C ALA A 483 -19.77 46.02 8.93
N ALA A 484 -19.30 45.00 8.20
CA ALA A 484 -20.12 43.85 7.81
C ALA A 484 -20.37 42.91 9.00
N ALA A 485 -19.37 42.74 9.86
CA ALA A 485 -19.46 41.94 11.07
C ALA A 485 -19.86 42.72 12.33
N ASN A 486 -19.98 44.05 12.24
CA ASN A 486 -20.28 44.96 13.36
C ASN A 486 -19.36 44.73 14.57
N GLN A 487 -18.05 44.68 14.33
CA GLN A 487 -17.05 44.40 15.36
C GLN A 487 -15.69 45.03 15.01
N TRP A 488 -14.84 45.17 16.02
CA TRP A 488 -13.43 45.56 15.86
C TRP A 488 -12.55 44.32 15.73
N SER A 489 -11.49 44.43 14.93
CA SER A 489 -10.60 43.30 14.63
C SER A 489 -9.12 43.72 14.67
N PHE A 490 -8.25 42.78 15.03
CA PHE A 490 -6.80 42.96 15.07
C PHE A 490 -6.13 41.78 14.35
N SER A 491 -5.27 42.06 13.38
CA SER A 491 -4.52 41.04 12.65
C SER A 491 -3.07 40.98 13.15
N LEU A 492 -2.66 39.78 13.58
CA LEU A 492 -1.29 39.46 13.98
C LEU A 492 -0.52 38.66 12.92
N LYS A 493 -1.12 38.43 11.73
CA LYS A 493 -0.59 37.56 10.68
C LYS A 493 0.87 37.87 10.28
N ASN A 494 1.23 39.16 10.27
CA ASN A 494 2.58 39.61 9.91
C ASN A 494 3.30 40.32 11.07
N VAL A 495 2.85 40.09 12.31
CA VAL A 495 3.40 40.75 13.50
C VAL A 495 4.47 39.86 14.12
N PRO A 496 5.70 40.37 14.36
CA PRO A 496 6.77 39.60 14.98
C PRO A 496 6.41 39.05 16.36
N HIS A 497 6.78 37.80 16.63
CA HIS A 497 6.58 37.09 17.90
C HIS A 497 7.93 36.59 18.45
N GLU A 498 8.83 37.53 18.76
CA GLU A 498 10.21 37.26 19.20
C GLU A 498 10.29 36.20 20.30
N GLY A 499 11.11 35.16 20.07
CA GLY A 499 11.29 34.05 21.01
C GLY A 499 10.21 32.96 20.98
N PHE A 500 9.19 33.11 20.12
CA PHE A 500 8.07 32.17 19.99
C PHE A 500 7.94 31.67 18.54
N SER A 501 7.28 30.53 18.37
CA SER A 501 7.04 29.88 17.08
C SER A 501 5.92 30.54 16.28
N SER A 502 4.88 31.05 16.96
CA SER A 502 3.78 31.80 16.36
C SER A 502 2.99 32.57 17.41
N TRP A 503 2.10 33.47 16.99
CA TRP A 503 0.98 33.88 17.84
C TRP A 503 0.01 32.71 18.06
N GLY A 504 -0.66 32.70 19.20
CA GLY A 504 -1.66 31.68 19.52
C GLY A 504 -2.89 31.73 18.60
N TYR A 505 -3.29 32.96 18.24
CA TYR A 505 -4.31 33.29 17.26
C TYR A 505 -3.81 34.41 16.36
N GLU A 506 -4.08 34.32 15.05
CA GLU A 506 -3.73 35.38 14.09
C GLU A 506 -4.74 36.54 14.08
N LEU A 507 -5.93 36.36 14.67
CA LEU A 507 -7.03 37.31 14.66
C LEU A 507 -7.65 37.43 16.05
N TYR A 508 -7.73 38.66 16.56
CA TYR A 508 -8.51 39.01 17.75
C TYR A 508 -9.68 39.89 17.36
N THR A 509 -10.82 39.74 18.04
CA THR A 509 -12.03 40.52 17.75
C THR A 509 -12.71 41.03 19.02
N VAL A 510 -13.30 42.22 18.94
CA VAL A 510 -14.06 42.84 20.03
C VAL A 510 -15.40 43.31 19.49
N LYS A 511 -16.49 42.79 20.05
CA LYS A 511 -17.86 43.19 19.76
C LYS A 511 -18.40 44.10 20.85
N VAL A 512 -19.17 45.12 20.48
CA VAL A 512 -19.91 45.94 21.45
C VAL A 512 -21.29 45.32 21.66
N ASP A 513 -21.62 45.03 22.92
CA ASP A 513 -22.95 44.58 23.32
C ASP A 513 -23.87 45.79 23.51
N THR A 514 -24.77 45.98 22.55
CA THR A 514 -25.81 47.02 22.54
C THR A 514 -27.16 46.50 23.08
N SER A 515 -27.22 45.27 23.61
CA SER A 515 -28.49 44.70 24.13
C SER A 515 -29.07 45.45 25.33
N LYS A 516 -28.28 46.34 25.94
CA LYS A 516 -28.65 47.18 27.09
C LYS A 516 -28.76 48.67 26.75
N ASP A 517 -28.57 49.05 25.48
CA ASP A 517 -28.83 50.41 25.00
C ASP A 517 -30.34 50.55 24.76
N ASN A 518 -31.05 51.12 25.74
CA ASN A 518 -32.45 51.55 25.62
C ASN A 518 -32.52 53.02 25.19
#